data_AF-A0A1D9Q9K1-F1
#
_entry.id   AF-A0A1D9Q9K1-F1
#
_cell.length_a   1.000
_cell.length_b   1.000
_cell.length_c   1.000
_cell.angle_alpha   90.00
_cell.angle_beta   90.00
_cell.angle_gamma   90.00
#
_symmetry.space_group_name_H-M   'P 1'
#
loop_
_entity.id
_entity.type
_entity.pdbx_description
1 polymer ?
#
loop_
_entity_poly.entity_id
_entity_poly.type
_entity_poly.pdbx_seq_one_letter_code
_entity_poly.pdbx_strand_id
1 'polypeptide(L)'
;MLMLDEHESHESIAFQSYCKANDIICLRLPPHSSHLTQPLDIGCFSNLKRSYGGQIDGFIKVYINHISKVEFFIAFKAAYEESITSQNMKSGFRGTGLIPFNPEAVLSKLDIRIRTPTPPLFNLDQWISQTPRNPTEALSQSTLVKSRITRHQSSFPTPIFETVLALVKGTERLAHENTLLTVEIRTLRKANKALSKRRRAKKTQLRQGGVLTGQEALDILSQQEVDIQIQRDERQKGGNSNGEASSNRCCSKCGKPDYNSRTCQNNVIDPRLLDS
;
A
#
# COMPACT_ATOMS: atom_id res chain seq x y z
N MET A 1 -2.98 15.56 -34.37
CA MET A 1 -3.18 14.18 -34.86
C MET A 1 -3.53 13.30 -33.67
N LEU A 2 -4.60 12.52 -33.78
CA LEU A 2 -5.10 11.62 -32.75
C LEU A 2 -5.14 10.21 -33.34
N MET A 3 -4.59 9.23 -32.64
CA MET A 3 -4.69 7.83 -33.05
C MET A 3 -5.76 7.12 -32.25
N LEU A 4 -6.60 6.40 -32.97
CA LEU A 4 -7.80 5.76 -32.45
C LEU A 4 -7.71 4.26 -32.70
N ASP A 5 -8.07 3.50 -31.69
CA ASP A 5 -8.42 2.10 -31.88
C ASP A 5 -9.83 1.99 -32.47
N GLU A 6 -10.25 0.76 -32.76
CA GLU A 6 -11.55 0.48 -33.36
C GLU A 6 -12.69 0.40 -32.34
N HIS A 7 -12.63 1.21 -31.28
CA HIS A 7 -13.74 1.26 -30.32
C HIS A 7 -14.91 2.07 -30.89
N GLU A 8 -16.14 1.54 -30.80
CA GLU A 8 -17.37 2.11 -31.40
C GLU A 8 -17.63 3.57 -30.99
N SER A 9 -17.19 3.99 -29.81
CA SER A 9 -17.32 5.38 -29.35
C SER A 9 -16.58 6.39 -30.25
N HIS A 10 -15.53 5.96 -30.95
CA HIS A 10 -14.76 6.77 -31.89
C HIS A 10 -15.45 6.94 -33.26
N GLU A 11 -16.54 6.23 -33.51
CA GLU A 11 -17.26 6.27 -34.78
C GLU A 11 -18.42 7.26 -34.78
N SER A 12 -18.79 7.81 -33.62
CA SER A 12 -19.92 8.74 -33.53
C SER A 12 -19.73 9.99 -34.39
N ILE A 13 -20.81 10.40 -35.07
CA ILE A 13 -20.84 11.62 -35.90
C ILE A 13 -20.47 12.85 -35.08
N ALA A 14 -20.92 12.90 -33.81
CA ALA A 14 -20.60 14.00 -32.90
C ALA A 14 -19.08 14.10 -32.64
N PHE A 15 -18.41 12.98 -32.39
CA PHE A 15 -16.96 12.94 -32.20
C PHE A 15 -16.21 13.35 -33.46
N GLN A 16 -16.57 12.80 -34.62
CA GLN A 16 -15.94 13.14 -35.89
C GLN A 16 -16.14 14.62 -36.26
N SER A 17 -17.34 15.16 -36.03
CA SER A 17 -17.66 16.57 -36.24
C SER A 17 -16.83 17.47 -35.32
N TYR A 18 -16.66 17.07 -34.06
CA TYR A 18 -15.80 17.76 -33.11
C TYR A 18 -14.34 17.77 -33.58
N CYS A 19 -13.79 16.62 -33.99
CA CYS A 19 -12.43 16.54 -34.50
C CYS A 19 -12.22 17.42 -35.74
N LYS A 20 -13.18 17.40 -36.67
CA LYS A 20 -13.14 18.24 -37.87
C LYS A 20 -13.21 19.74 -37.54
N ALA A 21 -14.08 20.13 -36.61
CA ALA A 21 -14.23 21.53 -36.20
C ALA A 21 -13.01 22.09 -35.45
N ASN A 22 -12.16 21.21 -34.90
CA ASN A 22 -10.95 21.56 -34.14
C ASN A 22 -9.65 21.20 -34.89
N ASP A 23 -9.71 20.94 -36.20
CA ASP A 23 -8.56 20.57 -37.04
C ASP A 23 -7.74 19.37 -36.50
N ILE A 24 -8.42 18.44 -35.82
CA ILE A 24 -7.82 17.21 -35.30
C ILE A 24 -7.89 16.12 -36.36
N ILE A 25 -6.74 15.80 -36.96
CA ILE A 25 -6.61 14.64 -37.85
C ILE A 25 -6.68 13.35 -37.04
N CYS A 26 -7.71 12.54 -37.27
CA CYS A 26 -7.88 11.22 -36.67
C CYS A 26 -7.32 10.13 -37.59
N LEU A 27 -6.42 9.30 -37.06
CA LEU A 27 -5.90 8.11 -37.74
C LEU A 27 -6.42 6.87 -37.04
N ARG A 28 -7.06 5.98 -37.81
CA ARG A 28 -7.53 4.68 -37.31
C ARG A 28 -6.45 3.64 -37.50
N LEU A 29 -6.21 2.85 -36.46
CA LEU A 29 -5.33 1.69 -36.54
C LEU A 29 -6.07 0.52 -37.22
N PRO A 30 -5.36 -0.37 -37.94
CA PRO A 30 -5.98 -1.56 -38.51
C PRO A 30 -6.62 -2.47 -37.46
N PRO A 31 -7.64 -3.25 -37.84
CA PRO A 31 -8.33 -4.15 -36.94
C PRO A 31 -7.40 -5.16 -36.30
N HIS A 32 -7.65 -5.47 -35.03
CA HIS A 32 -6.90 -6.45 -34.24
C HIS A 32 -5.37 -6.23 -34.20
N SER A 33 -4.90 -5.03 -34.53
CA SER A 33 -3.47 -4.71 -34.61
C SER A 33 -2.93 -3.92 -33.42
N SER A 34 -3.75 -3.62 -32.41
CA SER A 34 -3.39 -2.78 -31.26
C SER A 34 -2.06 -3.19 -30.59
N HIS A 35 -1.84 -4.49 -30.42
CA HIS A 35 -0.60 -5.06 -29.88
C HIS A 35 0.67 -4.78 -30.70
N LEU A 36 0.54 -4.31 -31.94
CA LEU A 36 1.62 -3.98 -32.87
C LEU A 36 1.69 -2.49 -33.24
N THR A 37 0.55 -1.82 -33.31
CA THR A 37 0.42 -0.48 -33.89
C THR A 37 -0.03 0.57 -32.89
N GLN A 38 -0.53 0.19 -31.71
CA GLN A 38 -0.97 1.13 -30.66
C GLN A 38 0.18 1.45 -29.69
N PRO A 39 0.68 2.71 -29.66
CA PRO A 39 1.84 3.07 -28.84
C PRO A 39 1.62 2.86 -27.35
N LEU A 40 0.39 3.07 -26.89
CA LEU A 40 0.01 2.88 -25.51
C LEU A 40 0.13 1.42 -25.09
N ASP A 41 -0.31 0.47 -25.91
CA ASP A 41 -0.22 -0.96 -25.60
C ASP A 41 1.24 -1.43 -25.57
N ILE A 42 2.04 -1.01 -26.56
CA ILE A 42 3.43 -1.45 -26.69
C ILE A 42 4.33 -0.86 -25.59
N GLY A 43 4.19 0.45 -25.33
CA GLY A 43 5.10 1.17 -24.43
C GLY A 43 4.59 1.31 -23.00
N CYS A 44 3.36 1.80 -22.82
CA CYS A 44 2.90 2.31 -21.54
C CYS A 44 2.11 1.28 -20.72
N PHE A 45 1.12 0.62 -21.33
CA PHE A 45 0.20 -0.26 -20.62
C PHE A 45 0.84 -1.56 -20.17
N SER A 46 1.80 -2.10 -20.92
CA SER A 46 2.59 -3.25 -20.51
C SER A 46 3.37 -2.94 -19.21
N ASN A 47 4.04 -1.79 -19.16
CA ASN A 47 4.76 -1.30 -17.99
C ASN A 47 3.82 -0.98 -16.82
N LEU A 48 2.67 -0.35 -17.10
CA LEU A 48 1.66 -0.04 -16.09
C LEU A 48 1.12 -1.32 -15.45
N LYS A 49 0.74 -2.33 -16.24
CA LYS A 49 0.25 -3.63 -15.75
C LYS A 49 1.29 -4.33 -14.88
N ARG A 50 2.57 -4.32 -15.31
CA ARG A 50 3.68 -4.90 -14.55
C ARG A 50 3.92 -4.18 -13.23
N SER A 51 4.04 -2.85 -13.25
CA SER A 51 4.27 -2.05 -12.04
C SER A 51 3.08 -2.18 -11.08
N TYR A 52 1.85 -2.08 -11.59
CA TYR A 52 0.64 -2.29 -10.78
C TYR A 52 0.61 -3.69 -10.16
N GLY A 53 0.92 -4.75 -10.92
CA GLY A 53 1.09 -6.11 -10.39
C GLY A 53 2.09 -6.15 -9.23
N GLY A 54 3.25 -5.50 -9.37
CA GLY A 54 4.24 -5.38 -8.30
C GLY A 54 3.74 -4.62 -7.06
N GLN A 55 2.93 -3.57 -7.24
CA GLN A 55 2.27 -2.87 -6.12
C GLN A 55 1.29 -3.80 -5.39
N ILE A 56 0.50 -4.58 -6.12
CA ILE A 56 -0.44 -5.56 -5.55
C ILE A 56 0.29 -6.69 -4.84
N ASP A 57 1.39 -7.21 -5.40
CA ASP A 57 2.25 -8.19 -4.72
C ASP A 57 2.77 -7.64 -3.39
N GLY A 58 3.09 -6.35 -3.34
CA GLY A 58 3.47 -5.66 -2.10
C GLY A 58 2.37 -5.70 -1.03
N PHE A 59 1.11 -5.54 -1.42
CA PHE A 59 -0.04 -5.68 -0.51
C PHE A 59 -0.28 -7.12 -0.06
N ILE A 60 -0.21 -8.08 -0.98
CA ILE A 60 -0.40 -9.50 -0.67
C ILE A 60 0.67 -9.99 0.32
N LYS A 61 1.93 -9.57 0.15
CA LYS A 61 3.04 -9.88 1.07
C LYS A 61 2.83 -9.42 2.51
N VAL A 62 1.92 -8.47 2.74
CA VAL A 62 1.55 -7.99 4.09
C VAL A 62 0.17 -8.46 4.51
N TYR A 63 -0.32 -9.54 3.91
CA TYR A 63 -1.63 -10.16 4.16
C TYR A 63 -2.83 -9.23 3.89
N ILE A 64 -2.65 -8.22 3.03
CA ILE A 64 -3.76 -7.42 2.51
C ILE A 64 -4.27 -8.11 1.24
N ASN A 65 -5.21 -9.04 1.43
CA ASN A 65 -5.75 -9.86 0.34
C ASN A 65 -6.99 -9.25 -0.34
N HIS A 66 -7.53 -8.17 0.23
CA HIS A 66 -8.66 -7.44 -0.32
C HIS A 66 -8.24 -5.99 -0.62
N ILE A 67 -8.23 -5.62 -1.89
CA ILE A 67 -7.90 -4.27 -2.37
C ILE A 67 -9.17 -3.42 -2.36
N SER A 68 -9.28 -2.45 -1.45
CA SER A 68 -10.38 -1.48 -1.52
C SER A 68 -10.08 -0.40 -2.57
N LYS A 69 -11.07 0.46 -2.85
CA LYS A 69 -10.88 1.61 -3.74
C LYS A 69 -9.68 2.48 -3.33
N VAL A 70 -9.41 2.62 -2.04
CA VAL A 70 -8.29 3.41 -1.54
C VAL A 70 -6.96 2.75 -1.91
N GLU A 71 -6.81 1.44 -1.67
CA GLU A 71 -5.59 0.72 -2.06
C GLU A 71 -5.41 0.70 -3.58
N PHE A 72 -6.51 0.56 -4.34
CA PHE A 72 -6.48 0.65 -5.80
C PHE A 72 -5.87 1.98 -6.25
N PHE A 73 -6.40 3.12 -5.79
CA PHE A 73 -5.90 4.42 -6.24
C PHE A 73 -4.45 4.69 -5.79
N ILE A 74 -4.04 4.20 -4.62
CA ILE A 74 -2.66 4.31 -4.16
C ILE A 74 -1.72 3.51 -5.07
N ALA A 75 -2.03 2.23 -5.32
CA ALA A 75 -1.23 1.38 -6.20
C ALA A 75 -1.24 1.90 -7.64
N PHE A 76 -2.40 2.28 -8.15
CA PHE A 76 -2.55 2.78 -9.51
C PHE A 76 -1.77 4.09 -9.71
N LYS A 77 -1.86 5.05 -8.79
CA LYS A 77 -1.09 6.30 -8.87
C LYS A 77 0.41 6.04 -8.89
N ALA A 78 0.90 5.20 -7.99
CA ALA A 78 2.31 4.83 -7.95
C ALA A 78 2.76 4.15 -9.26
N ALA A 79 1.97 3.19 -9.76
CA ALA A 79 2.26 2.50 -11.00
C ALA A 79 2.17 3.43 -12.23
N TYR A 80 1.23 4.37 -12.23
CA TYR A 80 1.06 5.37 -13.28
C TYR A 80 2.27 6.30 -13.34
N GLU A 81 2.72 6.83 -12.21
CA GLU A 81 3.90 7.71 -12.15
C GLU A 81 5.18 6.99 -12.62
N GLU A 82 5.32 5.71 -12.32
CA GLU A 82 6.47 4.90 -12.75
C GLU A 82 6.41 4.53 -14.25
N SER A 83 5.21 4.26 -14.78
CA SER A 83 5.04 3.70 -16.13
C SER A 83 4.77 4.75 -17.21
N ILE A 84 4.07 5.84 -16.90
CA ILE A 84 3.64 6.87 -17.85
C ILE A 84 4.70 7.97 -17.91
N THR A 85 5.90 7.59 -18.33
CA THR A 85 7.05 8.49 -18.47
C THR A 85 7.23 8.92 -19.92
N SER A 86 7.85 10.09 -20.14
CA SER A 86 8.18 10.57 -21.49
C SER A 86 9.01 9.53 -22.27
N GLN A 87 9.90 8.81 -21.59
CA GLN A 87 10.72 7.77 -22.20
C GLN A 87 9.87 6.59 -22.70
N ASN A 88 8.92 6.11 -21.89
CA ASN A 88 8.03 5.01 -22.27
C ASN A 88 7.04 5.41 -23.37
N MET A 89 6.58 6.66 -23.36
CA MET A 89 5.76 7.20 -24.46
C MET A 89 6.56 7.20 -25.77
N LYS A 90 7.78 7.76 -25.76
CA LYS A 90 8.66 7.81 -26.93
C LYS A 90 9.04 6.42 -27.42
N SER A 91 9.26 5.46 -26.52
CA SER A 91 9.57 4.08 -26.90
C SER A 91 8.34 3.38 -27.51
N GLY A 92 7.14 3.63 -27.02
CA GLY A 92 5.89 3.13 -27.61
C GLY A 92 5.69 3.61 -29.05
N PHE A 93 5.90 4.91 -29.31
CA PHE A 93 5.81 5.46 -30.67
C PHE A 93 6.90 4.92 -31.62
N ARG A 94 8.09 4.65 -31.09
CA ARG A 94 9.18 4.04 -31.86
C ARG A 94 8.90 2.56 -32.15
N GLY A 95 8.37 1.84 -31.17
CA GLY A 95 8.07 0.41 -31.27
C GLY A 95 6.92 0.07 -32.21
N THR A 96 6.03 1.05 -32.45
CA THR A 96 4.96 1.01 -33.46
C THR A 96 5.42 1.47 -34.84
N GLY A 97 6.64 2.00 -34.96
CA GLY A 97 7.14 2.51 -36.24
C GLY A 97 6.43 3.76 -36.73
N LEU A 98 5.84 4.55 -35.83
CA LEU A 98 5.10 5.76 -36.19
C LEU A 98 5.96 7.01 -36.05
N ILE A 99 6.77 7.07 -34.99
CA ILE A 99 7.68 8.19 -34.75
C ILE A 99 9.06 7.65 -34.30
N PRO A 100 10.09 7.72 -35.16
CA PRO A 100 10.00 8.05 -36.59
C PRO A 100 9.21 6.99 -37.37
N PHE A 101 8.69 7.37 -38.55
CA PHE A 101 7.96 6.44 -39.41
C PHE A 101 8.91 5.33 -39.92
N ASN A 102 8.62 4.08 -39.55
CA ASN A 102 9.39 2.89 -39.89
C ASN A 102 8.49 1.63 -39.88
N PRO A 103 7.92 1.25 -41.03
CA PRO A 103 7.05 0.07 -41.13
C PRO A 103 7.71 -1.26 -40.69
N GLU A 104 9.02 -1.39 -40.87
CA GLU A 104 9.76 -2.62 -40.50
C GLU A 104 9.70 -2.94 -39.00
N ALA A 105 9.47 -1.93 -38.15
CA ALA A 105 9.29 -2.13 -36.71
C ALA A 105 8.05 -2.98 -36.37
N VAL A 106 7.08 -3.03 -37.29
CA VAL A 106 5.86 -3.85 -37.21
C VAL A 106 6.00 -5.10 -38.07
N LEU A 107 6.42 -4.96 -39.33
CA LEU A 107 6.47 -6.07 -40.29
C LEU A 107 7.40 -7.21 -39.84
N SER A 108 8.57 -6.88 -39.28
CA SER A 108 9.52 -7.89 -38.78
C SER A 108 8.97 -8.77 -37.65
N LYS A 109 7.97 -8.31 -36.89
CA LYS A 109 7.34 -9.08 -35.81
C LYS A 109 6.31 -10.10 -36.30
N LEU A 110 5.90 -9.99 -37.56
CA LEU A 110 4.98 -10.95 -38.18
C LEU A 110 5.70 -12.24 -38.58
N ASP A 111 7.05 -12.22 -38.67
CA ASP A 111 7.88 -13.39 -38.98
C ASP A 111 8.39 -14.05 -37.69
N ILE A 112 7.64 -15.03 -37.17
CA ILE A 112 7.90 -15.63 -35.85
C ILE A 112 9.07 -16.64 -35.94
N ARG A 113 10.21 -16.29 -35.35
CA ARG A 113 11.31 -17.24 -35.08
C ARG A 113 11.42 -17.56 -33.60
N ILE A 114 11.21 -18.84 -33.24
CA ILE A 114 11.32 -19.33 -31.85
C ILE A 114 12.81 -19.39 -31.45
N ARG A 115 13.18 -18.78 -30.32
CA ARG A 115 14.50 -18.90 -29.69
C ARG A 115 14.40 -19.44 -28.27
N THR A 116 15.25 -20.41 -27.94
CA THR A 116 15.41 -20.99 -26.60
C THR A 116 16.53 -20.25 -25.84
N PRO A 117 16.31 -19.77 -24.60
CA PRO A 117 17.36 -19.11 -23.81
C PRO A 117 18.35 -20.12 -23.22
N THR A 118 19.64 -19.76 -23.19
CA THR A 118 20.72 -20.55 -22.57
C THR A 118 20.84 -20.26 -21.07
N PRO A 119 21.05 -21.26 -20.20
CA PRO A 119 21.19 -21.03 -18.75
C PRO A 119 22.53 -20.36 -18.37
N PRO A 120 22.56 -19.56 -17.30
CA PRO A 120 23.78 -18.94 -16.80
C PRO A 120 24.64 -19.92 -15.99
N LEU A 121 25.97 -19.78 -16.08
CA LEU A 121 26.96 -20.57 -15.33
C LEU A 121 27.44 -19.78 -14.10
N PHE A 122 27.55 -20.45 -12.95
CA PHE A 122 28.08 -19.88 -11.70
C PHE A 122 29.45 -20.51 -11.36
N ASN A 123 30.38 -19.70 -10.83
CA ASN A 123 31.70 -20.11 -10.34
C ASN A 123 31.90 -19.60 -8.90
N LEU A 124 32.54 -20.40 -8.05
CA LEU A 124 32.74 -20.11 -6.62
C LEU A 124 34.20 -20.41 -6.24
N ASP A 125 34.95 -19.45 -5.70
CA ASP A 125 36.14 -19.78 -4.89
C ASP A 125 36.60 -18.70 -3.89
N GLN A 126 37.00 -19.23 -2.72
CA GLN A 126 37.97 -18.73 -1.70
C GLN A 126 37.52 -17.77 -0.56
N TRP A 127 37.31 -18.31 0.66
CA TRP A 127 37.03 -17.55 1.91
C TRP A 127 37.67 -18.19 3.19
N ILE A 128 37.95 -17.39 4.24
CA ILE A 128 38.62 -17.78 5.51
C ILE A 128 37.65 -17.75 6.72
N SER A 129 37.84 -18.68 7.67
CA SER A 129 36.99 -18.94 8.87
C SER A 129 36.59 -17.69 9.68
N GLN A 130 35.29 -17.39 9.74
CA GLN A 130 34.62 -16.41 10.62
C GLN A 130 33.27 -17.00 11.12
N THR A 131 32.48 -16.36 11.97
CA THR A 131 31.10 -16.83 12.20
C THR A 131 30.25 -16.52 10.95
N PRO A 132 29.61 -17.51 10.29
CA PRO A 132 28.83 -17.27 9.07
C PRO A 132 27.67 -16.32 9.34
N ARG A 133 27.54 -15.26 8.53
CA ARG A 133 26.44 -14.29 8.62
C ARG A 133 25.44 -14.43 7.48
N ASN A 134 25.80 -15.20 6.47
CA ASN A 134 24.94 -15.52 5.34
C ASN A 134 25.21 -16.96 4.85
N PRO A 135 24.31 -17.50 4.03
CA PRO A 135 24.38 -18.88 3.57
C PRO A 135 25.62 -19.19 2.71
N THR A 136 26.06 -18.23 1.89
CA THR A 136 27.25 -18.39 1.06
C THR A 136 28.51 -18.56 1.92
N GLU A 137 28.63 -17.78 3.00
CA GLU A 137 29.72 -17.90 3.97
C GLU A 137 29.71 -19.24 4.72
N ALA A 138 28.52 -19.76 5.06
CA ALA A 138 28.38 -21.05 5.73
C ALA A 138 28.83 -22.22 4.82
N LEU A 139 28.46 -22.17 3.53
CA LEU A 139 28.85 -23.18 2.55
C LEU A 139 30.38 -23.18 2.36
N SER A 140 30.99 -22.01 2.18
CA SER A 140 32.45 -21.90 2.02
C SER A 140 33.22 -22.38 3.25
N GLN A 141 32.69 -22.14 4.45
CA GLN A 141 33.33 -22.62 5.69
C GLN A 141 33.14 -24.11 5.92
N SER A 142 32.02 -24.69 5.51
CA SER A 142 31.81 -26.14 5.54
C SER A 142 32.88 -26.88 4.74
N THR A 143 33.25 -26.33 3.57
CA THR A 143 34.34 -26.85 2.73
C THR A 143 35.69 -26.73 3.44
N LEU A 144 35.94 -25.63 4.15
CA LEU A 144 37.16 -25.43 4.93
C LEU A 144 37.27 -26.43 6.09
N VAL A 145 36.18 -26.64 6.85
CA VAL A 145 36.12 -27.60 7.96
C VAL A 145 36.32 -29.03 7.45
N LYS A 146 35.66 -29.39 6.34
CA LYS A 146 35.85 -30.67 5.64
C LYS A 146 37.34 -30.89 5.30
N SER A 147 38.00 -29.93 4.67
CA SER A 147 39.41 -30.07 4.26
C SER A 147 40.38 -30.22 5.43
N ARG A 148 40.12 -29.56 6.56
CA ARG A 148 40.95 -29.66 7.78
C ARG A 148 40.79 -31.01 8.48
N ILE A 149 39.58 -31.56 8.50
CA ILE A 149 39.29 -32.86 9.11
C ILE A 149 39.86 -34.01 8.28
N THR A 150 39.80 -33.94 6.94
CA THR A 150 40.41 -34.95 6.04
C THR A 150 41.93 -35.07 6.22
N ARG A 151 42.60 -34.02 6.70
CA ARG A 151 44.05 -34.01 6.95
C ARG A 151 44.45 -34.63 8.30
N HIS A 152 43.49 -34.97 9.17
CA HIS A 152 43.76 -35.52 10.50
C HIS A 152 43.90 -37.06 10.47
N GLN A 153 45.07 -37.60 10.87
CA GLN A 153 45.52 -38.97 10.54
C GLN A 153 45.12 -40.10 11.52
N SER A 154 44.25 -39.91 12.51
CA SER A 154 44.13 -40.88 13.62
C SER A 154 42.72 -41.30 14.10
N SER A 155 41.68 -41.25 13.26
CA SER A 155 40.38 -41.91 13.58
C SER A 155 39.55 -42.18 12.32
N PHE A 156 38.71 -43.22 12.31
CA PHE A 156 37.70 -43.40 11.24
C PHE A 156 36.72 -42.20 11.27
N PRO A 157 36.79 -41.25 10.30
CA PRO A 157 36.22 -39.89 10.46
C PRO A 157 34.71 -39.78 10.19
N THR A 158 34.09 -40.87 9.73
CA THR A 158 32.79 -40.85 9.03
C THR A 158 31.62 -40.34 9.89
N PRO A 159 31.45 -40.73 11.17
CA PRO A 159 30.33 -40.25 11.99
C PRO A 159 30.45 -38.76 12.37
N ILE A 160 31.67 -38.28 12.62
CA ILE A 160 31.93 -36.87 12.96
C ILE A 160 31.75 -35.97 11.74
N PHE A 161 32.13 -36.47 10.56
CA PHE A 161 31.94 -35.76 9.30
C PHE A 161 30.45 -35.52 8.99
N GLU A 162 29.61 -36.56 9.10
CA GLU A 162 28.17 -36.45 8.85
C GLU A 162 27.48 -35.53 9.87
N THR A 163 27.88 -35.59 11.14
CA THR A 163 27.32 -34.72 12.20
C THR A 163 27.67 -33.25 12.00
N VAL A 164 28.93 -32.94 11.64
CA VAL A 164 29.34 -31.55 11.34
C VAL A 164 28.65 -31.03 10.07
N LEU A 165 28.53 -31.84 9.02
CA LEU A 165 27.79 -31.46 7.81
C LEU A 165 26.31 -31.23 8.10
N ALA A 166 25.67 -32.08 8.89
CA ALA A 166 24.28 -31.91 9.30
C ALA A 166 24.08 -30.61 10.10
N LEU A 167 25.03 -30.28 10.99
CA LEU A 167 25.01 -29.03 11.75
C LEU A 167 25.14 -27.82 10.83
N VAL A 168 26.10 -27.83 9.89
CA VAL A 168 26.25 -26.75 8.88
C VAL A 168 24.95 -26.56 8.10
N LYS A 169 24.39 -27.62 7.53
CA LYS A 169 23.13 -27.55 6.77
C LYS A 169 21.98 -27.02 7.62
N GLY A 170 21.92 -27.43 8.89
CA GLY A 170 20.97 -26.90 9.86
C GLY A 170 21.16 -25.39 10.10
N THR A 171 22.39 -24.93 10.29
CA THR A 171 22.69 -23.51 10.47
C THR A 171 22.41 -22.66 9.24
N GLU A 172 22.70 -23.17 8.03
CA GLU A 172 22.36 -22.52 6.76
C GLU A 172 20.85 -22.31 6.63
N ARG A 173 20.08 -23.38 6.88
CA ARG A 173 18.62 -23.33 6.84
C ARG A 173 18.08 -22.31 7.85
N LEU A 174 18.58 -22.33 9.09
CA LEU A 174 18.16 -21.38 10.13
C LEU A 174 18.54 -19.93 9.79
N ALA A 175 19.70 -19.70 9.17
CA ALA A 175 20.12 -18.36 8.75
C ALA A 175 19.24 -17.81 7.63
N HIS A 176 18.88 -18.65 6.65
CA HIS A 176 17.91 -18.31 5.61
C HIS A 176 16.54 -17.99 6.21
N GLU A 177 16.01 -18.88 7.05
CA GLU A 177 14.71 -18.68 7.71
C GLU A 177 14.71 -17.38 8.53
N ASN A 178 15.75 -17.10 9.32
CA ASN A 178 15.85 -15.85 10.07
C ASN A 178 15.90 -14.61 9.18
N THR A 179 16.58 -14.69 8.03
CA THR A 179 16.64 -13.57 7.08
C THR A 179 15.25 -13.28 6.50
N LEU A 180 14.53 -14.32 6.08
CA LEU A 180 13.16 -14.22 5.56
C LEU A 180 12.21 -13.67 6.62
N LEU A 181 12.24 -14.23 7.84
CA LEU A 181 11.43 -13.78 8.97
C LEU A 181 11.72 -12.32 9.34
N THR A 182 13.00 -11.90 9.32
CA THR A 182 13.38 -10.52 9.62
C THR A 182 12.78 -9.54 8.61
N VAL A 183 12.84 -9.88 7.31
CA VAL A 183 12.23 -9.06 6.25
C VAL A 183 10.72 -9.02 6.40
N GLU A 184 10.08 -10.15 6.67
CA GLU A 184 8.63 -10.25 6.87
C GLU A 184 8.16 -9.42 8.06
N ILE A 185 8.78 -9.58 9.24
CA ILE A 185 8.45 -8.81 10.45
C ILE A 185 8.57 -7.30 10.21
N ARG A 186 9.64 -6.84 9.55
CA ARG A 186 9.83 -5.41 9.25
C ARG A 186 8.71 -4.90 8.34
N THR A 187 8.36 -5.67 7.31
CA THR A 187 7.33 -5.31 6.33
C THR A 187 5.95 -5.26 7.00
N LEU A 188 5.59 -6.27 7.79
CA LEU A 188 4.33 -6.33 8.55
C LEU A 188 4.21 -5.20 9.56
N ARG A 189 5.27 -4.88 10.30
CA ARG A 189 5.27 -3.74 11.25
C ARG A 189 5.01 -2.41 10.54
N LYS A 190 5.62 -2.19 9.38
CA LYS A 190 5.40 -0.97 8.57
C LYS A 190 3.96 -0.89 8.08
N ALA A 191 3.42 -1.99 7.55
CA ALA A 191 2.04 -2.08 7.09
C ALA A 191 1.03 -1.83 8.22
N ASN A 192 1.21 -2.47 9.38
CA ASN A 192 0.35 -2.29 10.55
C ASN A 192 0.35 -0.84 11.07
N LYS A 193 1.49 -0.14 11.02
CA LYS A 193 1.57 1.28 11.36
C LYS A 193 0.75 2.12 10.40
N ALA A 194 0.85 1.88 9.09
CA ALA A 194 0.06 2.59 8.09
C ALA A 194 -1.45 2.32 8.24
N LEU A 195 -1.83 1.07 8.47
CA LEU A 195 -3.22 0.64 8.64
C LEU A 195 -3.82 1.23 9.93
N SER A 196 -3.05 1.27 11.02
CA SER A 196 -3.46 1.92 12.27
C SER A 196 -3.70 3.42 12.10
N LYS A 197 -2.81 4.13 11.39
CA LYS A 197 -3.02 5.55 11.07
C LYS A 197 -4.31 5.76 10.27
N ARG A 198 -4.58 4.91 9.27
CA ARG A 198 -5.82 4.97 8.47
C ARG A 198 -7.07 4.72 9.29
N ARG A 199 -7.07 3.72 10.18
CA ARG A 199 -8.22 3.43 11.06
C ARG A 199 -8.53 4.58 12.02
N ARG A 200 -7.51 5.32 12.45
CA ARG A 200 -7.67 6.51 13.31
C ARG A 200 -8.09 7.76 12.54
N ALA A 201 -7.93 7.79 11.22
CA ALA A 201 -8.33 8.93 10.41
C ALA A 201 -9.87 9.00 10.35
N LYS A 202 -10.41 10.16 10.70
CA LYS A 202 -11.86 10.41 10.65
C LYS A 202 -12.31 10.47 9.19
N LYS A 203 -13.32 9.67 8.84
CA LYS A 203 -13.95 9.72 7.51
C LYS A 203 -15.10 10.72 7.55
N THR A 204 -14.85 11.95 7.12
CA THR A 204 -15.89 12.98 6.99
C THR A 204 -16.48 12.88 5.58
N GLN A 205 -17.79 12.71 5.49
CA GLN A 205 -18.49 12.78 4.21
C GLN A 205 -18.67 14.25 3.83
N LEU A 206 -18.17 14.65 2.66
CA LEU A 206 -18.16 16.06 2.24
C LEU A 206 -19.38 16.47 1.41
N ARG A 207 -20.06 15.55 0.72
CA ARG A 207 -21.22 15.87 -0.14
C ARG A 207 -22.23 14.70 -0.27
N GLN A 208 -23.45 15.06 -0.67
CA GLN A 208 -24.53 14.13 -1.08
C GLN A 208 -24.73 14.04 -2.62
N GLY A 209 -23.99 14.79 -3.44
CA GLY A 209 -24.04 14.70 -4.91
C GLY A 209 -23.20 15.77 -5.65
N GLY A 210 -22.98 15.55 -6.96
CA GLY A 210 -22.26 16.47 -7.86
C GLY A 210 -20.76 16.21 -8.03
N VAL A 211 -20.12 16.86 -9.02
CA VAL A 211 -18.66 16.83 -9.21
C VAL A 211 -18.03 17.82 -8.22
N LEU A 212 -16.93 17.41 -7.58
CA LEU A 212 -16.17 18.21 -6.64
C LEU A 212 -14.69 18.08 -6.99
N THR A 213 -14.00 19.22 -7.15
CA THR A 213 -12.57 19.23 -7.37
C THR A 213 -11.81 18.99 -6.07
N GLY A 214 -10.55 18.54 -6.16
CA GLY A 214 -9.72 18.28 -4.98
C GLY A 214 -9.50 19.53 -4.12
N GLN A 215 -9.38 20.71 -4.74
CA GLN A 215 -9.21 21.97 -4.03
C GLN A 215 -10.48 22.36 -3.27
N GLU A 216 -11.64 22.33 -3.94
CA GLU A 216 -12.92 22.63 -3.29
C GLU A 216 -13.19 21.68 -2.10
N ALA A 217 -12.76 20.42 -2.19
CA ALA A 217 -12.88 19.47 -1.08
C ALA A 217 -12.03 19.85 0.14
N LEU A 218 -10.81 20.35 -0.09
CA LEU A 218 -9.92 20.85 0.97
C LEU A 218 -10.48 22.11 1.61
N ASP A 219 -11.01 23.02 0.79
CA ASP A 219 -11.59 24.28 1.26
C ASP A 219 -12.80 23.99 2.16
N ILE A 220 -13.70 23.08 1.76
CA ILE A 220 -14.85 22.64 2.59
C ILE A 220 -14.39 22.06 3.94
N LEU A 221 -13.34 21.23 3.94
CA LEU A 221 -12.79 20.65 5.16
C LEU A 221 -12.25 21.73 6.10
N SER A 222 -11.50 22.69 5.55
CA SER A 222 -10.94 23.79 6.34
C SER A 222 -12.04 24.65 6.96
N GLN A 223 -13.09 24.94 6.20
CA GLN A 223 -14.23 25.71 6.70
C GLN A 223 -14.97 24.97 7.82
N GLN A 224 -15.23 23.67 7.66
CA GLN A 224 -15.86 22.87 8.73
C GLN A 224 -15.04 22.83 10.02
N GLU A 225 -13.71 22.78 9.92
CA GLU A 225 -12.83 22.80 11.09
C GLU A 225 -12.90 24.15 11.82
N VAL A 226 -12.92 25.25 11.06
CA VAL A 226 -13.14 26.60 11.60
C VAL A 226 -14.50 26.71 12.28
N ASP A 227 -15.58 26.25 11.65
CA ASP A 227 -16.94 26.32 12.19
C ASP A 227 -17.08 25.50 13.48
N ILE A 228 -16.48 24.31 13.54
CA ILE A 228 -16.44 23.47 14.75
C ILE A 228 -15.67 24.18 15.87
N GLN A 229 -14.58 24.87 15.54
CA GLN A 229 -13.80 25.62 16.52
C GLN A 229 -14.60 26.81 17.07
N ILE A 230 -15.27 27.57 16.20
CA ILE A 230 -16.15 28.68 16.60
C ILE A 230 -17.25 28.17 17.55
N GLN A 231 -17.95 27.09 17.20
CA GLN A 231 -18.99 26.52 18.07
C GLN A 231 -18.46 26.05 19.44
N ARG A 232 -17.23 25.54 19.50
CA ARG A 232 -16.60 25.16 20.77
C ARG A 232 -16.31 26.39 21.63
N ASP A 233 -15.79 27.44 21.02
CA ASP A 233 -15.44 28.68 21.70
C ASP A 233 -16.71 29.41 22.19
N GLU A 234 -17.79 29.40 21.41
CA GLU A 234 -19.11 29.91 21.81
C GLU A 234 -19.70 29.14 23.00
N ARG A 235 -19.62 27.80 23.00
CA ARG A 235 -20.07 26.98 24.15
C ARG A 235 -19.23 27.23 25.40
N GLN A 236 -17.93 27.46 25.26
CA GLN A 236 -17.07 27.81 26.38
C GLN A 236 -17.34 29.23 26.91
N LYS A 237 -17.64 30.19 26.03
CA LYS A 237 -18.05 31.55 26.42
C LYS A 237 -19.44 31.57 27.09
N GLY A 238 -20.39 30.77 26.60
CA GLY A 238 -21.73 30.63 27.20
C GLY A 238 -21.75 29.85 28.52
N GLY A 239 -20.73 29.02 28.78
CA GLY A 239 -20.60 28.26 30.03
C GLY A 239 -20.15 29.08 31.24
N ASN A 240 -19.75 30.34 31.05
CA ASN A 240 -19.16 31.18 32.11
C ASN A 240 -20.08 32.30 32.63
N SER A 241 -21.33 32.38 32.15
CA SER A 241 -22.32 33.36 32.64
C SER A 241 -23.36 32.79 33.62
N ASN A 242 -23.24 31.52 34.03
CA ASN A 242 -24.08 30.90 35.06
C ASN A 242 -23.31 30.61 36.37
N GLY A 243 -22.26 31.36 36.65
CA GLY A 243 -21.64 31.39 37.97
C GLY A 243 -22.41 32.31 38.91
N GLU A 244 -23.61 31.92 39.35
CA GLU A 244 -24.29 32.32 40.60
C GLU A 244 -25.78 31.92 40.59
N ALA A 245 -26.03 30.62 40.58
CA ALA A 245 -27.26 30.10 41.18
C ALA A 245 -26.91 28.74 41.77
N SER A 246 -26.27 28.75 42.96
CA SER A 246 -26.18 27.52 43.74
C SER A 246 -27.61 27.03 43.92
N SER A 247 -27.93 25.83 43.43
CA SER A 247 -29.16 25.18 43.81
C SER A 247 -29.22 25.18 45.33
N ASN A 248 -30.21 25.89 45.90
CA ASN A 248 -30.39 25.96 47.34
C ASN A 248 -30.42 24.52 47.88
N ARG A 249 -29.37 24.12 48.60
CA ARG A 249 -29.28 22.77 49.15
C ARG A 249 -30.33 22.65 50.25
N CYS A 250 -31.44 22.00 49.93
CA CYS A 250 -32.49 21.71 50.88
C CYS A 250 -32.12 20.50 51.77
N CYS A 251 -32.55 20.54 53.02
CA CYS A 251 -32.42 19.42 53.95
C CYS A 251 -33.17 18.19 53.43
N SER A 252 -32.49 17.05 53.27
CA SER A 252 -33.10 15.81 52.76
C SER A 252 -34.17 15.19 53.69
N LYS A 253 -34.28 15.66 54.94
CA LYS A 253 -35.30 15.20 55.90
C LYS A 253 -36.60 16.03 55.88
N CYS A 254 -36.55 17.32 55.57
CA CYS A 254 -37.71 18.21 55.66
C CYS A 254 -37.86 19.20 54.50
N GLY A 255 -36.98 19.16 53.50
CA GLY A 255 -37.08 19.93 52.27
C GLY A 255 -36.80 21.43 52.40
N LYS A 256 -36.49 21.96 53.60
CA LYS A 256 -36.22 23.39 53.80
C LYS A 256 -34.77 23.77 53.43
N PRO A 257 -34.55 24.96 52.84
CA PRO A 257 -33.21 25.50 52.57
C PRO A 257 -32.49 25.94 53.87
N ASP A 258 -31.20 26.29 53.77
CA ASP A 258 -30.32 26.87 54.81
C ASP A 258 -29.69 25.92 55.84
N TYR A 259 -30.04 24.64 55.86
CA TYR A 259 -29.40 23.65 56.74
C TYR A 259 -29.43 22.23 56.15
N ASN A 260 -28.58 21.35 56.68
CA ASN A 260 -28.48 19.96 56.21
C ASN A 260 -29.16 18.98 57.19
N SER A 261 -29.28 17.71 56.77
CA SER A 261 -29.99 16.68 57.54
C SER A 261 -29.37 16.35 58.91
N ARG A 262 -28.13 16.78 59.18
CA ARG A 262 -27.43 16.57 60.45
C ARG A 262 -27.80 17.61 61.51
N THR A 263 -28.27 18.80 61.10
CA THR A 263 -28.70 19.89 62.00
C THR A 263 -30.22 20.09 62.00
N CYS A 264 -30.97 19.17 61.37
CA CYS A 264 -32.41 19.23 61.29
C CYS A 264 -33.05 18.90 62.65
N GLN A 265 -33.71 19.87 63.27
CA GLN A 265 -34.40 19.73 64.56
C GLN A 265 -35.73 18.96 64.49
N ASN A 266 -36.24 18.66 63.29
CA ASN A 266 -37.41 17.80 63.12
C ASN A 266 -37.02 16.32 63.22
N ASN A 267 -37.07 15.77 64.43
CA ASN A 267 -37.16 14.32 64.65
C ASN A 267 -38.63 13.91 64.61
N VAL A 268 -39.18 13.71 63.41
CA VAL A 268 -40.39 12.91 63.26
C VAL A 268 -39.91 11.49 62.97
N ILE A 269 -39.85 10.68 64.02
CA ILE A 269 -39.78 9.23 63.91
C ILE A 269 -41.19 8.80 63.48
N ASP A 270 -41.30 8.21 62.28
CA ASP A 270 -42.52 7.53 61.86
C ASP A 270 -42.67 6.23 62.67
N PRO A 271 -43.71 6.06 63.50
CA PRO A 271 -43.88 4.86 64.32
C PRO A 271 -44.29 3.60 63.52
N ARG A 272 -44.36 3.65 62.18
CA ARG A 272 -44.91 2.54 61.37
C ARG A 272 -43.89 1.61 60.70
N LEU A 273 -42.62 1.63 61.10
CA LEU A 273 -41.59 0.72 60.57
C LEU A 273 -40.98 -0.22 61.64
N LEU A 274 -41.79 -0.64 62.61
CA LEU A 274 -41.53 -1.83 63.42
C LEU A 274 -42.79 -2.70 63.38
N ASP A 275 -42.88 -3.54 62.35
CA ASP A 275 -43.48 -4.89 62.36
C ASP A 275 -43.79 -5.30 60.90
N SER A 276 -42.82 -5.97 60.27
CA SER A 276 -42.93 -7.07 59.29
C SER A 276 -41.55 -7.44 58.76
#